data_AF-A0A846YH43-F1
#
_entry.id   AF-A0A846YH43-F1
#
_cell.length_a   1.000
_cell.length_b   1.000
_cell.length_c   1.000
_cell.angle_alpha   90.00
_cell.angle_beta   90.00
_cell.angle_gamma   90.00
#
_symmetry.space_group_name_H-M   'P 1'
#
loop_
_entity.id
_entity.type
_entity.pdbx_description
1 polymer ?
#
loop_
_entity_poly.entity_id
_entity_poly.type
_entity_poly.pdbx_seq_one_letter_code
_entity_poly.pdbx_strand_id
1 'polypeptide(L)'
;MMTLEISVTGRELDARAEQDLADRVMTALTGYDEAPEATMAKAREFTHVLIQQPRTWVTGGPATDTAPRYLVRLTVPGSWSGDPDFGKNIIPMITAAIAATETDTQRLNREPHCIVQIVGLREHCAGTLGRSTTSTELTRLMTQDFRDSGQLPVAPEGFTIDPTCGMQVEWATAQITYTLDGVDYAFCAPSCRKVFAEDHARD
;
A
#
# COMPACT_ATOMS: atom_id res chain seq x y z
N MET A 1 -6.47 3.64 -2.43
CA MET A 1 -7.01 3.91 -1.09
C MET A 1 -6.43 2.92 -0.11
N MET A 2 -5.78 3.39 0.94
CA MET A 2 -5.12 2.55 1.94
C MET A 2 -5.17 3.26 3.29
N THR A 3 -5.69 2.59 4.32
CA THR A 3 -5.73 3.15 5.68
C THR A 3 -4.97 2.23 6.61
N LEU A 4 -3.93 2.74 7.27
CA LEU A 4 -3.22 2.05 8.33
C LEU A 4 -3.56 2.69 9.67
N GLU A 5 -4.09 1.89 10.58
CA GLU A 5 -4.25 2.26 11.98
C GLU A 5 -3.22 1.49 12.79
N ILE A 6 -2.40 2.19 13.56
CA ILE A 6 -1.35 1.62 14.42
C ILE A 6 -1.73 1.92 15.87
N SER A 7 -2.21 0.89 16.57
CA SER A 7 -2.39 0.95 18.01
C SER A 7 -1.09 0.53 18.71
N VAL A 8 -0.54 1.40 19.57
CA VAL A 8 0.73 1.16 20.28
C VAL A 8 0.57 1.27 21.79
N THR A 9 1.23 0.38 22.54
CA THR A 9 1.33 0.41 24.00
C THR A 9 2.74 0.06 24.45
N GLY A 10 3.06 0.28 25.73
CA GLY A 10 4.38 -0.04 26.30
C GLY A 10 5.46 1.01 26.04
N ARG A 11 5.09 2.12 25.42
CA ARG A 11 5.86 3.35 25.28
C ARG A 11 4.87 4.50 25.21
N GLU A 12 5.09 5.56 25.97
CA GLU A 12 4.41 6.82 25.70
C GLU A 12 5.04 7.43 24.45
N LEU A 13 4.21 7.74 23.47
CA LEU A 13 4.61 8.58 22.35
C LEU A 13 4.13 10.00 22.61
N ASP A 14 5.06 10.95 22.61
CA ASP A 14 4.67 12.35 22.47
C ASP A 14 4.28 12.65 21.01
N ALA A 15 3.72 13.84 20.77
CA ALA A 15 3.25 14.23 19.43
C ALA A 15 4.34 14.16 18.35
N ARG A 16 5.62 14.38 18.73
CA ARG A 16 6.74 14.30 17.78
C ARG A 16 7.06 12.86 17.43
N ALA A 17 7.05 11.96 18.41
CA ALA A 17 7.29 10.55 18.20
C ALA A 17 6.13 9.88 17.43
N GLU A 18 4.88 10.32 17.65
CA GLU A 18 3.74 9.90 16.84
C GLU A 18 3.91 10.33 15.38
N GLN A 19 4.30 11.59 15.13
CA GLN A 19 4.53 12.11 13.79
C GLN A 19 5.68 11.37 13.09
N ASP A 20 6.82 11.16 13.75
CA ASP A 20 7.97 10.43 13.16
C ASP A 20 7.59 8.99 12.79
N LEU A 21 6.81 8.30 13.64
CA LEU A 21 6.30 6.97 13.33
C LEU A 21 5.36 7.00 12.11
N ALA A 22 4.43 7.95 12.06
CA ALA A 22 3.50 8.10 10.95
C ALA A 22 4.22 8.38 9.63
N ASP A 23 5.19 9.30 9.64
CA ASP A 23 5.96 9.70 8.46
C ASP A 23 6.83 8.56 7.93
N ARG A 24 7.46 7.78 8.83
CA ARG A 24 8.24 6.60 8.44
C ARG A 24 7.38 5.54 7.76
N VAL A 25 6.19 5.28 8.31
CA VAL A 25 5.26 4.31 7.73
C VAL A 25 4.73 4.82 6.40
N MET A 26 4.31 6.09 6.31
CA MET A 26 3.89 6.71 5.04
C MET A 26 4.98 6.62 3.97
N THR A 27 6.23 6.92 4.35
CA THR A 27 7.38 6.84 3.45
C THR A 27 7.63 5.41 3.02
N ALA A 28 7.57 4.43 3.92
CA ALA A 28 7.76 3.03 3.56
C ALA A 28 6.73 2.57 2.54
N LEU A 29 5.45 2.89 2.76
CA LEU A 29 4.33 2.49 1.92
C LEU A 29 4.26 3.17 0.55
N THR A 30 4.86 4.37 0.43
CA THR A 30 4.74 5.19 -0.79
C THR A 30 6.09 5.58 -1.40
N GLY A 31 7.20 5.09 -0.84
CA GLY A 31 8.57 5.44 -1.24
C GLY A 31 9.32 4.33 -1.97
N TYR A 32 8.72 3.15 -2.14
CA TYR A 32 9.36 1.99 -2.76
C TYR A 32 9.14 1.88 -4.28
N ASP A 33 8.33 2.75 -4.87
CA ASP A 33 7.89 2.61 -6.27
C ASP A 33 8.58 3.58 -7.22
N GLU A 34 9.12 3.04 -8.32
CA GLU A 34 9.58 3.79 -9.49
C GLU A 34 8.40 4.26 -10.39
N ALA A 35 7.23 4.46 -9.79
CA ALA A 35 6.08 5.03 -10.48
C ALA A 35 6.24 6.56 -10.62
N PRO A 36 5.65 7.18 -11.65
CA PRO A 36 5.70 8.63 -11.84
C PRO A 36 5.13 9.40 -10.65
N GLU A 37 5.72 10.56 -10.34
CA GLU A 37 5.30 11.38 -9.20
C GLU A 37 3.82 11.78 -9.27
N ALA A 38 3.25 11.95 -10.47
CA ALA A 38 1.83 12.22 -10.63
C ALA A 38 0.95 11.11 -10.02
N THR A 39 1.28 9.84 -10.30
CA THR A 39 0.60 8.69 -9.71
C THR A 39 0.84 8.62 -8.20
N MET A 40 2.09 8.83 -7.77
CA MET A 40 2.46 8.68 -6.37
C MET A 40 1.89 9.79 -5.48
N ALA A 41 1.81 11.03 -5.97
CA ALA A 41 1.17 12.15 -5.28
C ALA A 41 -0.31 11.85 -5.00
N LYS A 42 -1.03 11.32 -6.00
CA LYS A 42 -2.44 10.92 -5.82
C LYS A 42 -2.57 9.69 -4.92
N ALA A 43 -1.67 8.71 -5.02
CA ALA A 43 -1.65 7.55 -4.14
C ALA A 43 -1.45 7.95 -2.67
N ARG A 44 -0.57 8.93 -2.40
CA ARG A 44 -0.37 9.53 -1.08
C ARG A 44 -1.64 10.21 -0.55
N GLU A 45 -2.38 10.93 -1.38
CA GLU A 45 -3.66 11.55 -1.00
C GLU A 45 -4.70 10.52 -0.52
N PHE A 46 -4.70 9.33 -1.13
CA PHE A 46 -5.57 8.22 -0.76
C PHE A 46 -4.98 7.27 0.29
N THR A 47 -3.82 7.61 0.86
CA THR A 47 -3.15 6.83 1.91
C THR A 47 -3.24 7.57 3.23
N HIS A 48 -3.69 6.88 4.28
CA HIS A 48 -3.86 7.45 5.61
C HIS A 48 -3.13 6.59 6.63
N VAL A 49 -2.36 7.23 7.51
CA VAL A 49 -1.69 6.59 8.65
C VAL A 49 -2.20 7.26 9.92
N LEU A 50 -2.76 6.47 10.83
CA LEU A 50 -3.31 6.92 12.10
C LEU A 50 -2.57 6.22 13.22
N ILE A 51 -2.05 7.00 14.18
CA ILE A 51 -1.42 6.48 15.38
C ILE A 51 -2.40 6.59 16.55
N GLN A 52 -2.52 5.54 17.34
CA GLN A 52 -3.46 5.46 18.47
C GLN A 52 -2.76 4.89 19.70
N GLN A 53 -2.94 5.54 20.85
CA GLN A 53 -2.49 5.06 22.16
C GLN A 53 -3.72 4.63 22.98
N PRO A 54 -4.13 3.35 22.93
CA PRO A 54 -5.31 2.89 23.65
C PRO A 54 -5.09 3.03 25.17
N ARG A 55 -6.14 3.45 25.88
CA ARG A 55 -6.11 3.60 27.34
C ARG A 55 -5.82 2.29 28.08
N THR A 56 -6.11 1.15 27.46
CA THR A 56 -5.93 -0.17 28.08
C THR A 56 -5.59 -1.19 27.00
N TRP A 57 -4.65 -2.08 27.31
CA TRP A 57 -4.27 -3.21 26.48
C TRP A 57 -4.09 -4.44 27.35
N VAL A 58 -4.71 -5.56 26.98
CA VAL A 58 -4.58 -6.84 27.69
C VAL A 58 -4.22 -7.92 26.69
N THR A 59 -3.21 -8.73 27.01
CA THR A 59 -2.83 -9.92 26.26
C THR A 59 -2.40 -11.01 27.25
N GLY A 60 -2.46 -12.27 26.83
CA GLY A 60 -2.02 -13.41 27.66
C GLY A 60 -0.50 -13.55 27.79
N GLY A 61 0.28 -12.68 27.13
CA GLY A 61 1.75 -12.69 27.15
C GLY A 61 2.38 -11.81 28.23
N PRO A 62 3.70 -11.52 28.13
CA PRO A 62 4.41 -10.66 29.07
C PRO A 62 3.80 -9.26 29.16
N ALA A 63 3.97 -8.64 30.33
CA ALA A 63 3.46 -7.31 30.63
C ALA A 63 3.91 -6.28 29.58
N THR A 64 2.97 -5.45 29.11
CA THR A 64 3.18 -4.54 27.99
C THR A 64 4.05 -3.35 28.35
N ASP A 65 4.19 -3.01 29.63
CA ASP A 65 5.06 -1.95 30.15
C ASP A 65 6.55 -2.24 29.95
N THR A 66 6.94 -3.52 29.83
CA THR A 66 8.33 -3.91 29.62
C THR A 66 8.75 -4.02 28.17
N ALA A 67 7.81 -4.07 27.22
CA ALA A 67 8.10 -4.23 25.81
C ALA A 67 6.96 -3.66 24.95
N PRO A 68 7.22 -2.68 24.06
CA PRO A 68 6.20 -2.11 23.21
C PRO A 68 5.45 -3.17 22.38
N ARG A 69 4.16 -2.94 22.16
CA ARG A 69 3.28 -3.77 21.31
C ARG A 69 2.63 -2.89 20.26
N TYR A 70 2.45 -3.46 19.07
CA TYR A 70 1.80 -2.83 17.95
C TYR A 70 0.74 -3.77 17.39
N LEU A 71 -0.47 -3.26 17.23
CA LEU A 71 -1.51 -3.87 16.39
C LEU A 71 -1.74 -2.92 15.23
N VAL A 72 -1.38 -3.37 14.03
CA VAL A 72 -1.59 -2.63 12.79
C VAL A 72 -2.80 -3.21 12.09
N ARG A 73 -3.74 -2.35 11.71
CA ARG A 73 -4.83 -2.69 10.78
C ARG A 73 -4.62 -1.94 9.49
N LEU A 74 -4.36 -2.69 8.43
CA LEU A 74 -4.25 -2.22 7.06
C LEU A 74 -5.56 -2.49 6.33
N THR A 75 -6.34 -1.45 6.06
CA THR A 75 -7.58 -1.53 5.28
C THR A 75 -7.31 -1.12 3.83
N VAL A 76 -7.61 -2.00 2.88
CA VAL A 76 -7.35 -1.83 1.44
C VAL A 76 -8.50 -2.38 0.60
N PRO A 77 -8.61 -2.03 -0.70
CA PRO A 77 -9.50 -2.72 -1.62
C PRO A 77 -9.28 -4.24 -1.63
N GLY A 78 -10.36 -5.01 -1.73
CA GLY A 78 -10.33 -6.47 -1.73
C GLY A 78 -9.51 -7.07 -2.88
N SER A 79 -9.43 -6.35 -4.01
CA SER A 79 -8.58 -6.69 -5.15
C SER A 79 -7.08 -6.72 -4.80
N TRP A 80 -6.65 -6.04 -3.74
CA TRP A 80 -5.26 -6.04 -3.27
C TRP A 80 -5.06 -7.11 -2.20
N SER A 81 -5.93 -7.15 -1.18
CA SER A 81 -5.81 -8.14 -0.10
C SER A 81 -6.03 -9.58 -0.55
N GLY A 82 -6.69 -9.79 -1.71
CA GLY A 82 -6.88 -11.12 -2.31
C GLY A 82 -5.64 -11.65 -3.02
N ASP A 83 -4.63 -10.81 -3.26
CA ASP A 83 -3.35 -11.22 -3.84
C ASP A 83 -2.42 -11.78 -2.73
N PRO A 84 -1.99 -13.06 -2.82
CA PRO A 84 -1.08 -13.65 -1.84
C PRO A 84 0.26 -12.92 -1.71
N ASP A 85 0.74 -12.25 -2.77
CA ASP A 85 2.03 -11.57 -2.75
C ASP A 85 1.94 -10.18 -2.11
N PHE A 86 0.77 -9.55 -2.13
CA PHE A 86 0.54 -8.28 -1.44
C PHE A 86 0.89 -8.38 0.06
N GLY A 87 0.39 -9.42 0.73
CA GLY A 87 0.70 -9.67 2.14
C GLY A 87 2.18 -9.94 2.40
N LYS A 88 2.84 -10.72 1.52
CA LYS A 88 4.27 -11.04 1.64
C LYS A 88 5.17 -9.81 1.54
N ASN A 89 4.77 -8.82 0.76
CA ASN A 89 5.55 -7.60 0.54
C ASN A 89 5.24 -6.51 1.58
N ILE A 90 3.97 -6.27 1.89
CA ILE A 90 3.56 -5.14 2.72
C ILE A 90 3.80 -5.36 4.22
N ILE A 91 3.67 -6.59 4.72
CA ILE A 91 3.82 -6.89 6.14
C ILE A 91 5.26 -6.65 6.62
N PRO A 92 6.32 -7.15 5.94
CA PRO A 92 7.70 -6.86 6.32
C PRO A 92 8.03 -5.37 6.25
N MET A 93 7.52 -4.67 5.23
CA MET A 93 7.74 -3.23 5.05
C MET A 93 7.18 -2.42 6.23
N ILE A 94 5.92 -2.66 6.62
CA ILE A 94 5.29 -2.01 7.78
C ILE A 94 6.07 -2.34 9.06
N THR A 95 6.43 -3.62 9.24
CA THR A 95 7.12 -4.09 10.43
C THR A 95 8.50 -3.44 10.56
N ALA A 96 9.25 -3.32 9.46
CA ALA A 96 10.54 -2.66 9.41
C ALA A 96 10.43 -1.15 9.71
N ALA A 97 9.40 -0.47 9.17
CA ALA A 97 9.17 0.95 9.43
C ALA A 97 8.90 1.23 10.91
N ILE A 98 8.11 0.37 11.58
CA ILE A 98 7.86 0.46 13.02
C ILE A 98 9.12 0.11 13.81
N ALA A 99 9.80 -0.98 13.46
CA ALA A 99 11.00 -1.47 14.15
C ALA A 99 12.13 -0.43 14.12
N ALA A 100 12.23 0.39 13.07
CA ALA A 100 13.20 1.47 12.97
C ALA A 100 13.03 2.56 14.04
N THR A 101 11.90 2.59 14.76
CA THR A 101 11.65 3.51 15.89
C THR A 101 11.98 2.90 17.25
N GLU A 102 12.41 1.64 17.29
CA GLU A 102 12.80 0.94 18.51
C GLU A 102 14.31 1.01 18.73
N THR A 103 14.72 0.87 20.00
CA THR A 103 16.14 0.73 20.36
C THR A 103 16.77 -0.52 19.75
N ASP A 104 16.01 -1.61 19.69
CA ASP A 104 16.41 -2.86 19.04
C ASP A 104 15.57 -3.08 17.78
N THR A 105 16.11 -2.64 16.64
CA THR A 105 15.40 -2.66 15.35
C THR A 105 15.14 -4.06 14.80
N GLN A 106 15.62 -5.12 15.45
CA GLN A 106 15.39 -6.51 15.04
C GLN A 106 14.40 -7.24 15.93
N ARG A 107 13.97 -6.63 17.04
CA ARG A 107 13.08 -7.25 18.02
C ARG A 107 11.76 -7.73 17.41
N LEU A 108 11.12 -6.89 16.59
CA LEU A 108 9.82 -7.19 15.98
C LEU A 108 9.88 -8.33 14.94
N ASN A 109 11.08 -8.74 14.50
CA ASN A 109 11.28 -9.92 13.65
C ASN A 109 11.46 -11.21 14.47
N ARG A 110 11.79 -11.10 15.76
CA ARG A 110 12.04 -12.23 16.67
C ARG A 110 10.87 -12.48 17.62
N GLU A 111 10.11 -11.45 17.95
CA GLU A 111 9.03 -11.48 18.93
C GLU A 111 7.70 -11.08 18.27
N PRO A 112 6.57 -11.72 18.63
CA PRO A 112 5.25 -11.46 18.04
C PRO A 112 4.60 -10.19 18.63
N HIS A 113 5.35 -9.10 18.67
CA HIS A 113 4.97 -7.84 19.30
C HIS A 113 4.55 -6.77 18.30
N CYS A 114 4.66 -7.06 17.00
CA CYS A 114 4.01 -6.32 15.92
C CYS A 114 3.07 -7.28 15.18
N ILE A 115 1.77 -7.07 15.29
CA ILE A 115 0.77 -7.88 14.61
C ILE A 115 0.14 -7.03 13.52
N VAL A 116 0.31 -7.43 12.26
CA VAL A 116 -0.28 -6.74 11.10
C VAL A 116 -1.49 -7.54 10.61
N GLN A 117 -2.66 -6.89 10.54
CA GLN A 117 -3.91 -7.44 10.02
C GLN A 117 -4.26 -6.72 8.73
N ILE A 118 -4.51 -7.46 7.64
CA ILE A 118 -4.99 -6.91 6.38
C ILE A 118 -6.51 -7.13 6.30
N VAL A 119 -7.25 -6.04 6.10
CA VAL A 119 -8.71 -6.02 5.96
C VAL A 119 -9.06 -5.60 4.55
N GLY A 120 -9.60 -6.56 3.78
CA GLY A 120 -10.07 -6.32 2.41
C GLY A 120 -11.48 -5.75 2.38
N LEU A 121 -11.63 -4.57 1.80
CA LEU A 121 -12.95 -3.99 1.52
C LEU A 121 -13.55 -4.62 0.27
N ARG A 122 -14.81 -5.06 0.36
CA ARG A 122 -15.57 -5.51 -0.81
C ARG A 122 -15.83 -4.35 -1.77
N GLU A 123 -16.12 -4.67 -3.02
CA GLU A 123 -16.57 -3.68 -4.00
C GLU A 123 -17.75 -2.88 -3.44
N HIS A 124 -17.77 -1.58 -3.74
CA HIS A 124 -18.76 -0.61 -3.23
C HIS A 124 -18.77 -0.40 -1.70
N CYS A 125 -17.79 -0.93 -0.95
CA CYS A 125 -17.61 -0.64 0.48
C CYS A 125 -16.56 0.44 0.78
N ALA A 126 -15.98 1.04 -0.26
CA ALA A 126 -15.20 2.27 -0.18
C ALA A 126 -15.96 3.40 -0.89
N GLY A 127 -15.74 4.64 -0.45
CA GLY A 127 -16.35 5.81 -1.07
C GLY A 127 -15.44 7.03 -1.04
N THR A 128 -15.45 7.78 -2.12
CA THR A 128 -14.81 9.08 -2.26
C THR A 128 -15.70 9.97 -3.13
N LEU A 129 -15.48 11.29 -3.10
CA LEU A 129 -16.28 12.25 -3.86
C LEU A 129 -17.80 12.14 -3.57
N GLY A 130 -18.16 11.76 -2.33
CA GLY A 130 -19.55 11.63 -1.88
C GLY A 130 -20.32 10.43 -2.44
N ARG A 131 -19.66 9.46 -3.08
CA ARG A 131 -20.30 8.26 -3.64
C ARG A 131 -19.53 6.99 -3.31
N SER A 132 -20.20 5.83 -3.43
CA SER A 132 -19.48 4.55 -3.41
C SER A 132 -18.58 4.43 -4.63
N THR A 133 -17.48 3.70 -4.49
CA THR A 133 -16.43 3.59 -5.51
C THR A 133 -15.95 2.14 -5.57
N THR A 134 -15.78 1.64 -6.79
CA THR A 134 -15.15 0.33 -7.05
C THR A 134 -13.64 0.41 -6.95
N SER A 135 -12.96 -0.73 -6.80
CA SER A 135 -11.50 -0.80 -6.89
C SER A 135 -10.97 -0.23 -8.22
N THR A 136 -11.67 -0.51 -9.32
CA THR A 136 -11.34 -0.01 -10.67
C THR A 136 -11.49 1.50 -10.76
N GLU A 137 -12.57 2.08 -10.25
CA GLU A 137 -12.73 3.54 -10.21
C GLU A 137 -11.69 4.21 -9.30
N LEU A 138 -11.31 3.58 -8.18
CA LEU A 138 -10.21 4.08 -7.33
C LEU A 138 -8.88 4.08 -8.09
N THR A 139 -8.56 3.02 -8.84
CA THR A 139 -7.37 2.98 -9.69
C THR A 139 -7.41 4.09 -10.74
N ARG A 140 -8.57 4.31 -11.39
CA ARG A 140 -8.75 5.42 -12.35
C ARG A 140 -8.49 6.78 -11.71
N LEU A 141 -9.02 7.02 -10.51
CA LEU A 141 -8.77 8.26 -9.77
C LEU A 141 -7.30 8.41 -9.40
N MET A 142 -6.65 7.33 -8.94
CA MET A 142 -5.24 7.34 -8.53
C MET A 142 -4.29 7.58 -9.70
N THR A 143 -4.61 7.13 -10.91
CA THR A 143 -3.71 7.26 -12.06
C THR A 143 -4.11 8.36 -13.04
N GLN A 144 -5.21 9.09 -12.78
CA GLN A 144 -5.76 10.08 -13.70
C GLN A 144 -4.72 11.10 -14.17
N ASP A 145 -4.00 11.70 -13.22
CA ASP A 145 -3.03 12.76 -13.53
C ASP A 145 -1.87 12.25 -14.41
N PHE A 146 -1.43 11.00 -14.19
CA PHE A 146 -0.44 10.36 -15.05
C PHE A 146 -1.00 10.09 -16.46
N ARG A 147 -2.19 9.47 -16.56
CA ARG A 147 -2.80 9.14 -17.86
C ARG A 147 -3.08 10.39 -18.70
N ASP A 148 -3.53 11.47 -18.06
CA ASP A 148 -3.82 12.75 -18.73
C ASP A 148 -2.55 13.51 -19.14
N SER A 149 -1.43 13.26 -18.47
CA SER A 149 -0.16 13.93 -18.78
C SER A 149 0.44 13.53 -20.14
N GLY A 150 0.03 12.39 -20.70
CA GLY A 150 0.63 11.82 -21.90
C GLY A 150 2.10 11.41 -21.73
N GLN A 151 2.58 11.31 -20.48
CA GLN A 151 3.94 10.86 -20.19
C GLN A 151 4.13 9.42 -20.66
N LEU A 152 5.24 9.19 -21.36
CA LEU A 152 5.70 7.87 -21.79
C LEU A 152 7.08 7.63 -21.19
N PRO A 153 7.16 7.16 -19.92
CA PRO A 153 8.43 6.79 -19.31
C PRO A 153 9.15 5.74 -20.17
N VAL A 154 10.48 5.81 -20.21
CA VAL A 154 11.29 4.81 -20.89
C VAL A 154 11.62 3.71 -19.89
N ALA A 155 11.22 2.47 -20.19
CA ALA A 155 11.60 1.32 -19.39
C ALA A 155 13.08 0.97 -19.60
N PRO A 156 13.81 0.61 -18.53
CA PRO A 156 15.12 -0.04 -18.64
C PRO A 156 15.05 -1.35 -19.43
N GLU A 157 16.21 -1.85 -19.85
CA GLU A 157 16.31 -3.16 -20.50
C GLU A 157 15.79 -4.28 -19.59
N GLY A 158 14.91 -5.14 -20.12
CA GLY A 158 14.25 -6.21 -19.36
C GLY A 158 12.94 -5.80 -18.67
N PHE A 159 12.58 -4.52 -18.73
CA PHE A 159 11.38 -3.97 -18.11
C PHE A 159 10.39 -3.45 -19.17
N THR A 160 9.16 -3.21 -18.72
CA THR A 160 8.14 -2.45 -19.44
C THR A 160 7.47 -1.46 -18.49
N ILE A 161 6.67 -0.55 -19.03
CA ILE A 161 5.86 0.39 -18.26
C ILE A 161 4.42 -0.09 -18.25
N ASP A 162 3.80 -0.19 -17.07
CA ASP A 162 2.36 -0.33 -16.94
C ASP A 162 1.70 0.93 -17.52
N PRO A 163 0.96 0.82 -18.64
CA PRO A 163 0.39 1.97 -19.33
C PRO A 163 -0.69 2.69 -18.50
N THR A 164 -1.21 2.06 -17.45
CA THR A 164 -2.27 2.62 -16.61
C THR A 164 -1.73 3.58 -15.56
N CYS A 165 -0.60 3.25 -14.95
CA CYS A 165 -0.08 3.95 -13.77
C CYS A 165 1.37 4.45 -13.92
N GLY A 166 2.07 4.00 -14.96
CA GLY A 166 3.46 4.36 -15.27
C GLY A 166 4.50 3.56 -14.50
N MET A 167 4.09 2.55 -13.71
CA MET A 167 5.00 1.73 -12.93
C MET A 167 5.85 0.83 -13.81
N GLN A 168 7.14 0.70 -13.49
CA GLN A 168 8.00 -0.27 -14.15
C GLN A 168 7.65 -1.69 -13.73
N VAL A 169 7.58 -2.60 -14.70
CA VAL A 169 7.27 -4.02 -14.49
C VAL A 169 8.34 -4.85 -15.20
N GLU A 170 9.01 -5.73 -14.47
CA GLU A 170 10.01 -6.62 -15.03
C GLU A 170 9.33 -7.75 -15.82
N TRP A 171 9.75 -7.95 -17.08
CA TRP A 171 9.16 -8.99 -17.93
C TRP A 171 9.36 -10.40 -17.38
N ALA A 172 10.52 -10.66 -16.77
CA ALA A 172 10.88 -11.99 -16.26
C ALA A 172 9.97 -12.47 -15.13
N THR A 173 9.36 -11.54 -14.39
CA THR A 173 8.53 -11.83 -13.22
C THR A 173 7.06 -11.44 -13.41
N ALA A 174 6.73 -10.72 -14.48
CA ALA A 174 5.37 -10.27 -14.81
C ALA A 174 4.34 -11.42 -14.83
N GLN A 175 3.40 -11.40 -13.88
CA GLN A 175 2.29 -12.37 -13.81
C GLN A 175 0.99 -11.84 -14.43
N ILE A 176 0.91 -10.52 -14.62
CA ILE A 176 -0.33 -9.85 -15.03
C ILE A 176 -0.07 -9.20 -16.38
N THR A 177 -0.53 -9.86 -17.45
CA THR A 177 -0.31 -9.41 -18.82
C THR A 177 -1.62 -9.32 -19.62
N TYR A 178 -1.58 -8.57 -20.72
CA TYR A 178 -2.69 -8.44 -21.67
C TYR A 178 -2.15 -8.20 -23.07
N THR A 179 -2.67 -8.93 -24.05
CA THR A 179 -2.32 -8.75 -25.46
C THR A 179 -3.44 -7.96 -26.16
N LEU A 180 -3.09 -6.84 -26.79
CA LEU A 180 -3.99 -6.01 -27.59
C LEU A 180 -3.34 -5.77 -28.96
N ASP A 181 -4.05 -6.08 -30.04
CA ASP A 181 -3.56 -5.90 -31.42
C ASP A 181 -2.16 -6.49 -31.69
N GLY A 182 -1.85 -7.61 -31.04
CA GLY A 182 -0.55 -8.29 -31.16
C GLY A 182 0.58 -7.68 -30.34
N VAL A 183 0.29 -6.68 -29.49
CA VAL A 183 1.23 -6.08 -28.54
C VAL A 183 0.95 -6.59 -27.15
N ASP A 184 1.99 -7.10 -26.48
CA ASP A 184 1.92 -7.55 -25.10
C ASP A 184 2.20 -6.40 -24.13
N TYR A 185 1.35 -6.27 -23.12
CA TYR A 185 1.47 -5.35 -22.01
C TYR A 185 1.61 -6.12 -20.70
N ALA A 186 2.38 -5.59 -19.75
CA ALA A 186 2.41 -6.07 -18.37
C ALA A 186 1.93 -4.98 -17.41
N PHE A 187 1.36 -5.40 -16.29
CA PHE A 187 0.73 -4.51 -15.31
C PHE A 187 1.23 -4.81 -13.91
N CYS A 188 1.38 -3.77 -13.10
CA CYS A 188 1.81 -3.93 -11.72
C CYS A 188 0.72 -4.50 -10.81
N ALA A 189 -0.55 -4.38 -11.21
CA ALA A 189 -1.68 -4.86 -10.44
C ALA A 189 -2.84 -5.31 -11.34
N PRO A 190 -3.69 -6.24 -10.88
CA PRO A 190 -4.86 -6.70 -11.65
C PRO A 190 -5.83 -5.56 -11.96
N SER A 191 -5.92 -4.57 -11.07
CA SER A 191 -6.76 -3.39 -11.27
C SER A 191 -6.28 -2.50 -12.41
N CYS A 192 -4.96 -2.36 -12.63
CA CYS A 192 -4.40 -1.62 -13.77
C CYS A 192 -4.75 -2.29 -15.08
N ARG A 193 -4.51 -3.60 -15.20
CA ARG A 193 -4.91 -4.41 -16.37
C ARG A 193 -6.40 -4.25 -16.69
N LYS A 194 -7.26 -4.26 -15.66
CA LYS A 194 -8.70 -4.11 -15.84
C LYS A 194 -9.08 -2.72 -16.34
N VAL A 195 -8.49 -1.65 -15.79
CA VAL A 195 -8.69 -0.27 -16.29
C VAL A 195 -8.30 -0.18 -17.75
N PHE A 196 -7.10 -0.65 -18.11
CA PHE A 196 -6.62 -0.68 -19.48
C PHE A 196 -7.56 -1.42 -20.43
N ALA A 197 -7.95 -2.65 -20.08
CA ALA A 197 -8.84 -3.45 -20.91
C ALA A 197 -10.23 -2.80 -21.10
N GLU A 198 -10.77 -2.15 -20.06
CA GLU A 198 -12.06 -1.44 -20.16
C GLU A 198 -11.99 -0.17 -21.01
N ASP A 199 -10.84 0.52 -21.00
CA ASP A 199 -10.64 1.74 -21.79
C ASP A 199 -10.50 1.41 -23.28
N HIS A 200 -9.78 0.34 -23.61
CA HIS A 200 -9.58 -0.12 -24.99
C HIS A 200 -10.69 -1.02 -25.53
N ALA A 201 -11.64 -1.47 -24.70
CA ALA A 201 -12.84 -2.19 -25.16
C ALA A 201 -13.95 -1.25 -25.67
N ARG A 202 -13.79 0.06 -25.49
CA ARG A 202 -14.76 1.09 -25.87
C ARG A 202 -14.45 1.76 -27.21
N ASP A 203 -13.35 1.37 -27.85
CA ASP A 203 -12.94 1.74 -29.22
C ASP A 203 -13.29 0.63 -30.22
#